data_AF-A0AB36IL35-F1
#
_entry.id   AF-A0AB36IL35-F1
#
_cell.length_a   1.000
_cell.length_b   1.000
_cell.length_c   1.000
_cell.angle_alpha   90.00
_cell.angle_beta   90.00
_cell.angle_gamma   90.00
#
_symmetry.space_group_name_H-M   'P 1'
#
loop_
_entity.id
_entity.type
_entity.pdbx_description
1 polymer ?
#
loop_
_entity_poly.entity_id
_entity_poly.type
_entity_poly.pdbx_seq_one_letter_code
_entity_poly.pdbx_strand_id
1 'polypeptide(L)'
;MEKGILGPHEGKELELMLRGEKQVALFNQELGIPDAFLPYLEQGMLHSKTVQRHINDVCLTDFIVYLPQSLALAEQMEVLLPASTVNGFDPKVEREIGRILGYREKDIEYYIQHFQYNLKKYRQQYS
;
A
#
# COMPACT_ATOMS: atom_id res chain seq x y z
N MET A 1 -21.02 9.42 -13.22
CA MET A 1 -19.95 9.28 -12.22
C MET A 1 -18.77 8.64 -12.91
N GLU A 2 -17.58 9.24 -12.83
CA GLU A 2 -16.37 8.62 -13.38
C GLU A 2 -16.03 7.34 -12.61
N LYS A 3 -15.55 6.32 -13.32
CA LYS A 3 -15.09 5.04 -12.76
C LYS A 3 -13.72 5.24 -12.07
N GLY A 4 -13.48 4.60 -10.93
CA GLY A 4 -12.18 4.62 -10.27
C GLY A 4 -11.10 3.89 -11.08
N ILE A 5 -9.82 4.13 -10.73
CA ILE A 5 -8.65 3.59 -11.42
C ILE A 5 -7.87 2.69 -10.44
N LEU A 6 -7.44 1.51 -10.90
CA LEU A 6 -6.51 0.65 -10.15
C LEU A 6 -5.08 1.14 -10.34
N GLY A 7 -4.33 1.29 -9.24
CA GLY A 7 -2.92 1.70 -9.29
C GLY A 7 -2.67 3.08 -9.92
N PRO A 8 -3.42 4.16 -9.59
CA PRO A 8 -3.23 5.46 -10.23
C PRO A 8 -1.86 6.11 -9.97
N HIS A 9 -1.14 5.63 -8.96
CA HIS A 9 0.17 6.14 -8.54
C HIS A 9 1.34 5.29 -9.02
N GLU A 10 1.08 4.16 -9.68
CA GLU A 10 2.12 3.20 -10.08
C GLU A 10 3.18 3.87 -10.95
N GLY A 11 4.43 3.82 -10.50
CA GLY A 11 5.59 4.42 -11.16
C GLY A 11 5.72 5.93 -10.98
N LYS A 12 4.85 6.56 -10.19
CA LYS A 12 4.84 8.02 -9.94
C LYS A 12 5.03 8.36 -8.46
N GLU A 13 5.22 7.36 -7.61
CA GLU A 13 5.25 7.52 -6.16
C GLU A 13 6.31 8.52 -5.72
N LEU A 14 7.53 8.42 -6.27
CA LEU A 14 8.62 9.34 -5.94
C LEU A 14 8.28 10.79 -6.30
N GLU A 15 7.78 11.03 -7.51
CA GLU A 15 7.39 12.37 -7.98
C GLU A 15 6.33 12.99 -7.06
N LEU A 16 5.31 12.20 -6.69
CA LEU A 16 4.25 12.63 -5.78
C LEU A 16 4.78 12.92 -4.37
N MET A 17 5.72 12.10 -3.87
CA MET A 17 6.32 12.32 -2.55
C MET A 17 7.19 13.58 -2.52
N LEU A 18 8.00 13.83 -3.56
CA LEU A 18 8.83 15.03 -3.66
C LEU A 18 8.00 16.31 -3.79
N ARG A 19 6.76 16.23 -4.29
CA ARG A 19 5.79 17.34 -4.30
C ARG A 19 5.01 17.50 -3.01
N GLY A 20 5.13 16.56 -2.06
CA GLY A 20 4.32 16.54 -0.84
C GLY A 20 2.86 16.15 -1.06
N GLU A 21 2.54 15.56 -2.21
CA GLU A 21 1.19 15.09 -2.55
C GLU A 21 0.95 13.65 -2.07
N LYS A 22 2.03 12.91 -1.75
CA LYS A 22 1.99 11.56 -1.18
C LYS A 22 2.94 11.49 0.01
N GLN A 23 2.41 11.03 1.14
CA GLN A 23 3.18 11.00 2.40
C GLN A 23 3.90 9.68 2.62
N VAL A 24 3.34 8.59 2.10
CA VAL A 24 3.80 7.21 2.29
C VAL A 24 3.65 6.43 0.98
N ALA A 25 4.67 5.65 0.61
CA ALA A 25 4.68 4.67 -0.46
C ALA A 25 4.93 3.26 0.11
N LEU A 26 4.41 2.25 -0.56
CA LEU A 26 4.54 0.84 -0.16
C LEU A 26 5.09 0.05 -1.34
N PHE A 27 6.13 -0.74 -1.10
CA PHE A 27 6.75 -1.63 -2.09
C PHE A 27 6.80 -3.06 -1.54
N ASN A 28 6.66 -4.06 -2.41
CA ASN A 28 6.71 -5.46 -2.02
C ASN A 28 8.14 -6.02 -2.09
N GLN A 29 8.34 -7.22 -1.54
CA GLN A 29 9.61 -7.94 -1.57
C GLN A 29 10.14 -8.24 -2.97
N GLU A 30 9.26 -8.51 -3.93
CA GLU A 30 9.65 -8.96 -5.28
C GLU A 30 10.33 -7.86 -6.07
N LEU A 31 9.82 -6.63 -5.98
CA LEU A 31 10.33 -5.47 -6.70
C LEU A 31 11.28 -4.62 -5.86
N GLY A 32 11.14 -4.66 -4.53
CA GLY A 32 11.92 -3.84 -3.62
C GLY A 32 11.62 -2.34 -3.77
N ILE A 33 12.41 -1.51 -3.08
CA ILE A 33 12.38 -0.06 -3.25
C ILE A 33 13.09 0.29 -4.57
N PRO A 34 12.47 1.05 -5.49
CA PRO A 34 13.12 1.43 -6.74
C PRO A 34 14.38 2.29 -6.52
N ASP A 35 15.43 2.07 -7.32
CA ASP A 35 16.73 2.75 -7.20
C ASP A 35 16.63 4.28 -7.17
N ALA A 36 15.63 4.84 -7.86
CA ALA A 36 15.38 6.28 -7.87
C ALA A 36 15.13 6.88 -6.48
N PHE A 37 14.72 6.08 -5.50
CA PHE A 37 14.53 6.53 -4.11
C PHE A 37 15.83 6.57 -3.31
N LEU A 38 16.86 5.81 -3.68
CA LEU A 38 18.07 5.63 -2.88
C LEU A 38 18.78 6.94 -2.52
N PRO A 39 18.98 7.91 -3.45
CA PRO A 39 19.62 9.17 -3.09
C PRO A 39 18.87 9.94 -2.01
N TYR A 40 17.53 9.85 -2.00
CA TYR A 40 16.69 10.55 -1.02
C TYR A 40 16.66 9.84 0.33
N LEU A 41 16.81 8.51 0.34
CA LEU A 41 16.97 7.71 1.55
C LEU A 41 18.34 7.97 2.21
N GLU A 42 19.41 7.97 1.41
CA GLU A 42 20.79 8.24 1.87
C GLU A 42 20.93 9.64 2.47
N GLN A 43 20.22 10.62 1.91
CA GLN A 43 20.22 12.01 2.38
C GLN A 43 19.25 12.27 3.55
N GLY A 44 18.46 11.27 3.98
CA GLY A 44 17.45 11.44 5.02
C GLY A 44 16.26 12.32 4.61
N MET A 45 16.09 12.58 3.31
CA MET A 45 14.91 13.27 2.78
C MET A 45 13.67 12.38 2.77
N LEU A 46 13.89 11.08 2.62
CA LEU A 46 12.91 10.01 2.78
C LEU A 46 13.45 9.01 3.78
N HIS A 47 12.56 8.36 4.52
CA HIS A 47 12.90 7.28 5.44
C HIS A 47 12.17 6.01 5.01
N SER A 48 12.67 4.86 5.46
CA SER A 48 12.04 3.56 5.18
C SER A 48 11.91 2.68 6.41
N LYS A 49 10.83 1.90 6.47
CA LYS A 49 10.62 0.79 7.41
C LYS A 49 10.39 -0.50 6.63
N THR A 50 10.82 -1.61 7.21
CA THR A 50 10.50 -2.95 6.70
C THR A 50 9.42 -3.55 7.58
N VAL A 51 8.38 -4.11 6.98
CA VAL A 51 7.29 -4.78 7.68
C VAL A 51 7.12 -6.18 7.13
N GLN A 52 6.84 -7.14 8.01
CA GLN A 52 6.50 -8.50 7.63
C GLN A 52 5.01 -8.73 7.85
N ARG A 53 4.35 -9.33 6.85
CA ARG A 53 2.96 -9.78 6.97
C ARG A 53 2.84 -11.21 6.50
N HIS A 54 1.97 -11.96 7.15
CA HIS A 54 1.77 -13.38 6.88
C HIS A 54 0.46 -13.58 6.11
N ILE A 55 0.54 -14.21 4.95
CA ILE A 55 -0.63 -14.70 4.21
C ILE A 55 -0.56 -16.22 4.24
N ASN A 56 -1.45 -16.84 5.02
CA ASN A 56 -1.37 -18.27 5.32
C ASN A 56 0.05 -18.61 5.86
N ASP A 57 0.71 -19.61 5.29
CA ASP A 57 2.06 -20.04 5.67
C ASP A 57 3.19 -19.26 4.96
N VAL A 58 2.86 -18.19 4.21
CA VAL A 58 3.82 -17.38 3.47
C VAL A 58 4.08 -16.07 4.22
N CYS A 59 5.33 -15.85 4.62
CA CYS A 59 5.79 -14.55 5.12
C CYS A 59 6.20 -13.67 3.94
N LEU A 60 5.54 -12.52 3.81
CA LEU A 60 5.86 -11.48 2.84
C LEU A 60 6.53 -10.31 3.54
N THR A 61 7.54 -9.75 2.89
CA THR A 61 8.21 -8.53 3.35
C THR A 61 7.75 -7.36 2.49
N ASP A 62 7.32 -6.27 3.11
CA ASP A 62 7.05 -5.02 2.41
C ASP A 62 7.94 -3.89 2.96
N PHE A 63 8.15 -2.88 2.14
CA PHE A 63 8.93 -1.69 2.45
C PHE A 63 8.02 -0.46 2.43
N ILE A 64 7.93 0.21 3.58
CA ILE A 64 7.18 1.46 3.75
C ILE A 64 8.18 2.60 3.60
N VAL A 65 8.07 3.39 2.53
CA VAL A 65 8.87 4.61 2.33
C VAL A 65 8.02 5.82 2.70
N TYR A 66 8.54 6.75 3.48
CA TYR A 66 7.77 7.88 4.02
C TYR A 66 8.58 9.16 4.12
N LEU A 67 7.89 10.30 4.02
CA LEU A 67 8.46 11.60 4.35
C LEU A 67 8.72 11.70 5.86
N PRO A 68 9.82 12.31 6.35
CA PRO A 68 10.18 12.32 7.77
C PRO A 68 9.07 12.80 8.71
N GLN A 69 8.28 13.79 8.31
CA GLN A 69 7.13 14.32 9.06
C GLN A 69 5.93 13.36 9.15
N SER A 70 5.97 12.24 8.42
CA SER A 70 4.88 11.27 8.28
C SER A 70 5.14 9.97 9.04
N LEU A 71 6.03 9.99 10.04
CA LEU A 71 6.38 8.81 10.85
C LEU A 71 5.13 8.12 11.43
N ALA A 72 4.18 8.88 11.98
CA ALA A 72 2.96 8.32 12.56
C ALA A 72 2.10 7.54 11.54
N LEU A 73 2.06 8.00 10.28
CA LEU A 73 1.38 7.27 9.21
C LEU A 73 2.12 5.98 8.83
N ALA A 74 3.44 6.01 8.84
CA ALA A 74 4.27 4.83 8.60
C ALA A 74 4.12 3.78 9.72
N GLU A 75 4.07 4.23 10.98
CA GLU A 75 3.78 3.36 12.15
C GLU A 75 2.37 2.77 12.08
N GLN A 76 1.38 3.57 11.64
CA GLN A 76 0.03 3.06 11.43
C GLN A 76 0.00 1.97 10.34
N MET A 77 0.72 2.16 9.22
CA MET A 77 0.86 1.15 8.16
C MET A 77 1.53 -0.13 8.66
N GLU A 78 2.54 -0.02 9.51
CA GLU A 78 3.24 -1.17 10.12
C GLU A 78 2.29 -2.06 10.94
N VAL A 79 1.23 -1.48 11.52
CA VAL A 79 0.17 -2.22 12.24
C VAL A 79 -0.92 -2.74 11.30
N LEU A 80 -1.37 -1.92 10.35
CA LEU A 80 -2.49 -2.27 9.45
C LEU A 80 -2.13 -3.37 8.46
N LEU A 81 -0.89 -3.40 7.95
CA LEU A 81 -0.49 -4.37 6.92
C LEU A 81 -0.56 -5.83 7.42
N PRO A 82 -0.03 -6.19 8.60
CA PRO A 82 -0.27 -7.52 9.17
C PRO A 82 -1.76 -7.78 9.46
N ALA A 83 -2.49 -6.79 9.96
CA ALA A 83 -3.92 -6.95 10.28
C ALA A 83 -4.78 -7.23 9.03
N SER A 84 -4.40 -6.69 7.86
CA SER A 84 -5.08 -6.89 6.58
C SER A 84 -5.03 -8.35 6.08
N THR A 85 -4.10 -9.16 6.60
CA THR A 85 -3.89 -10.54 6.14
C THR A 85 -4.32 -11.59 7.16
N VAL A 86 -4.33 -11.29 8.46
CA VAL A 86 -4.64 -12.26 9.54
C VAL A 86 -6.04 -12.87 9.43
N ASN A 87 -7.06 -12.08 9.04
CA ASN A 87 -8.44 -12.57 8.89
C ASN A 87 -8.90 -12.60 7.42
N GLY A 88 -7.94 -12.55 6.49
CA GLY A 88 -8.22 -12.25 5.09
C GLY A 88 -8.68 -10.80 4.89
N PHE A 89 -9.09 -10.51 3.65
CA PHE A 89 -9.42 -9.16 3.20
C PHE A 89 -10.49 -8.46 4.06
N ASP A 90 -10.10 -7.44 4.81
CA ASP A 90 -10.99 -6.56 5.57
C ASP A 90 -11.15 -5.20 4.85
N PRO A 91 -12.32 -4.92 4.26
CA PRO A 91 -12.58 -3.65 3.57
C PRO A 91 -12.38 -2.40 4.44
N LYS A 92 -12.45 -2.49 5.76
CA LYS A 92 -12.19 -1.33 6.64
C LYS A 92 -10.70 -1.02 6.71
N VAL A 93 -9.89 -2.05 6.95
CA VAL A 93 -8.42 -1.94 6.98
C VAL A 93 -7.89 -1.48 5.62
N GLU A 94 -8.41 -2.03 4.53
CA GLU A 94 -8.00 -1.67 3.16
C GLU A 94 -8.32 -0.21 2.81
N ARG A 95 -9.42 0.34 3.33
CA ARG A 95 -9.70 1.78 3.18
C ARG A 95 -8.69 2.64 3.90
N GLU A 96 -8.32 2.26 5.13
CA GLU A 96 -7.33 3.00 5.91
C GLU A 96 -5.97 2.97 5.24
N ILE A 97 -5.54 1.79 4.78
CA ILE A 97 -4.31 1.63 3.97
C ILE A 97 -4.39 2.53 2.72
N GLY A 98 -5.50 2.47 1.98
CA GLY A 98 -5.67 3.27 0.77
C GLY A 98 -5.56 4.78 1.01
N ARG A 99 -6.14 5.28 2.11
CA ARG A 99 -6.08 6.69 2.52
C ARG A 99 -4.67 7.10 2.90
N ILE A 100 -3.95 6.27 3.66
CA ILE A 100 -2.55 6.56 4.04
C ILE A 100 -1.65 6.60 2.81
N LEU A 101 -1.90 5.73 1.82
CA LEU A 101 -1.21 5.74 0.53
C LEU A 101 -1.61 6.91 -0.38
N GLY A 102 -2.52 7.79 0.06
CA GLY A 102 -2.93 8.99 -0.64
C GLY A 102 -3.90 8.75 -1.80
N TYR A 103 -4.48 7.55 -1.91
CA TYR A 103 -5.47 7.29 -2.96
C TYR A 103 -6.76 8.07 -2.71
N ARG A 104 -7.43 8.48 -3.79
CA ARG A 104 -8.74 9.11 -3.70
C ARG A 104 -9.79 8.07 -3.30
N GLU A 105 -10.80 8.47 -2.51
CA GLU A 105 -11.88 7.56 -2.07
C GLU A 105 -12.50 6.76 -3.22
N LYS A 106 -12.70 7.39 -4.39
CA LYS A 106 -13.25 6.69 -5.57
C LYS A 106 -12.37 5.54 -6.09
N ASP A 107 -11.05 5.70 -5.99
CA ASP A 107 -10.08 4.72 -6.46
C ASP A 107 -9.93 3.59 -5.42
N ILE A 108 -9.99 3.93 -4.13
CA ILE A 108 -10.04 2.98 -3.02
C ILE A 108 -11.26 2.07 -3.12
N GLU A 109 -12.46 2.65 -3.25
CA GLU A 109 -13.69 1.86 -3.36
C GLU A 109 -13.69 0.98 -4.61
N TYR A 110 -13.15 1.48 -5.73
CA TYR A 110 -13.03 0.70 -6.95
C TYR A 110 -12.11 -0.51 -6.78
N TYR A 111 -10.96 -0.34 -6.11
CA TYR A 111 -10.07 -1.44 -5.75
C TYR A 111 -10.76 -2.48 -4.87
N ILE A 112 -11.43 -2.04 -3.80
CA ILE A 112 -12.11 -2.93 -2.86
C ILE A 112 -13.20 -3.75 -3.56
N GLN A 113 -14.04 -3.10 -4.37
CA GLN A 113 -15.10 -3.76 -5.13
C GLN A 113 -14.53 -4.76 -6.13
N HIS A 114 -13.46 -4.40 -6.85
CA HIS A 114 -12.81 -5.28 -7.82
C HIS A 114 -12.23 -6.52 -7.15
N PHE A 115 -11.54 -6.35 -6.01
CA PHE A 115 -10.96 -7.44 -5.25
C PHE A 115 -12.02 -8.41 -4.70
N GLN A 116 -13.09 -7.87 -4.10
CA GLN A 116 -14.20 -8.67 -3.60
C GLN A 116 -14.94 -9.44 -4.71
N TYR A 117 -15.13 -8.83 -5.88
CA TYR A 117 -15.74 -9.49 -7.03
C TYR A 117 -14.88 -10.68 -7.49
N ASN A 118 -13.57 -10.48 -7.63
CA ASN A 118 -12.65 -11.55 -8.02
C ASN A 118 -12.62 -12.67 -6.98
N LEU A 119 -12.55 -12.36 -5.68
CA LEU A 119 -12.63 -13.36 -4.60
C LEU A 119 -13.90 -14.22 -4.67
N LYS A 120 -15.06 -13.60 -4.90
CA LYS A 120 -16.34 -14.34 -5.03
C LYS A 120 -16.33 -15.26 -6.25
N LYS A 121 -15.81 -14.79 -7.39
CA LYS A 121 -15.69 -15.58 -8.61
C LYS A 121 -14.77 -16.80 -8.41
N TYR A 122 -13.62 -16.60 -7.76
CA TYR A 122 -12.72 -17.70 -7.42
C TYR A 122 -13.41 -18.73 -6.51
N ARG A 123 -14.11 -18.30 -5.45
CA ARG A 123 -14.82 -19.24 -4.56
C ARG A 123 -15.88 -20.06 -5.29
N GLN A 124 -16.65 -19.46 -6.19
CA GLN A 124 -17.70 -20.15 -6.96
C GLN A 124 -17.14 -21.15 -7.98
N GLN A 125 -15.92 -20.96 -8.48
CA GLN A 125 -15.30 -21.83 -9.48
C GLN A 125 -14.69 -23.10 -8.88
N TYR A 126 -14.43 -23.12 -7.57
CA TYR A 126 -13.79 -24.23 -6.85
C TYR A 126 -14.61 -24.71 -5.63
N SER A 127 -15.90 -24.36 -5.57
CA SER A 127 -16.90 -24.98 -4.66
C SER A 127 -17.70 -26.03 -5.43
#